data_AF-A0A4S3TN78-F1
#
_entry.id   AF-A0A4S3TN78-F1
#
_cell.length_a   1.000
_cell.length_b   1.000
_cell.length_c   1.000
_cell.angle_alpha   90.00
_cell.angle_beta   90.00
_cell.angle_gamma   90.00
#
_symmetry.space_group_name_H-M   'P 1'
#
loop_
_entity.id
_entity.type
_entity.pdbx_description
1 polymer ?
#
loop_
_entity_poly.entity_id
_entity_poly.type
_entity_poly.pdbx_seq_one_letter_code
_entity_poly.pdbx_strand_id
1 'polypeptide(L)' 'MKTELEDGREVEIEITGSPQNKRRIDVEVDGGRRWVFAVQENVAVLVMALNEIGSRIDVDVLPTWIEPTLQRIGLEGVEA' A
#
# COMPACT_ATOMS: atom_id res chain seq x y z
N MET A 1 -0.71 11.25 0.00
CA MET A 1 -1.78 11.28 -1.03
C MET A 1 -3.02 10.66 -0.39
N LYS A 2 -4.23 11.18 -0.61
CA LYS A 2 -5.46 10.58 -0.09
C LYS A 2 -6.38 10.17 -1.23
N THR A 3 -7.04 9.02 -1.11
CA THR A 3 -8.03 8.50 -2.07
C THR A 3 -9.19 7.86 -1.33
N GLU A 4 -10.40 8.01 -1.87
CA GLU A 4 -11.58 7.30 -1.39
C GLU A 4 -11.75 5.99 -2.18
N LEU A 5 -12.11 4.91 -1.48
CA LEU A 5 -12.47 3.63 -2.08
C LEU A 5 -13.97 3.59 -2.43
N GLU A 6 -14.38 2.64 -3.26
CA GLU A 6 -15.79 2.49 -3.69
C GLU A 6 -16.75 2.20 -2.52
N ASP A 7 -16.23 1.69 -1.40
CA ASP A 7 -16.99 1.42 -0.18
C ASP A 7 -17.02 2.59 0.83
N GLY A 8 -16.52 3.77 0.43
CA GLY A 8 -16.52 4.99 1.23
C GLY A 8 -15.40 5.10 2.26
N ARG A 9 -14.44 4.16 2.28
CA ARG A 9 -13.24 4.27 3.13
C ARG A 9 -12.23 5.24 2.53
N GLU A 10 -11.64 6.07 3.37
CA GLU A 10 -10.48 6.89 3.01
C GLU A 10 -9.18 6.12 3.21
N VAL A 11 -8.31 6.19 2.20
CA VAL A 11 -6.98 5.60 2.19
C VAL A 11 -5.94 6.70 2.00
N GLU A 12 -4.93 6.69 2.86
CA GLU A 12 -3.74 7.50 2.74
C GLU A 12 -2.59 6.66 2.16
N ILE A 13 -1.92 7.22 1.16
CA ILE A 13 -0.77 6.64 0.48
C ILE A 13 0.41 7.59 0.66
N GLU A 14 1.43 7.12 1.36
CA GLU A 14 2.70 7.81 1.54
C GLU A 14 3.77 7.11 0.69
N ILE A 15 4.39 7.85 -0.23
CA ILE A 15 5.44 7.33 -1.10
C ILE A 15 6.75 7.95 -0.64
N THR A 16 7.68 7.10 -0.20
CA THR A 16 9.04 7.52 0.15
C THR A 16 10.02 7.08 -0.93
N GLY A 17 10.74 8.03 -1.52
CA GLY A 17 11.72 7.77 -2.60
C GLY A 17 11.86 8.96 -3.54
N SER A 18 12.68 8.81 -4.58
CA SER A 18 12.69 9.77 -5.69
C SER A 18 11.62 9.37 -6.72
N PRO A 19 11.14 10.30 -7.57
CA PRO A 19 10.14 9.98 -8.61
C PRO A 19 10.57 8.84 -9.55
N GLN A 20 11.89 8.63 -9.69
CA GLN A 20 12.52 7.61 -10.55
C GLN A 20 12.85 6.32 -9.79
N ASN A 21 12.73 6.33 -8.47
CA ASN A 21 13.04 5.20 -7.59
C ASN A 21 12.15 5.32 -6.35
N LYS A 22 10.87 4.97 -6.53
CA LYS A 22 9.98 4.67 -5.42
C LYS A 22 10.71 3.59 -4.61
N ARG A 23 11.03 3.84 -3.34
CA ARG A 23 11.73 2.86 -2.51
C ARG A 23 10.76 2.15 -1.60
N ARG A 24 9.76 2.89 -1.13
CA ARG A 24 8.76 2.42 -0.18
C ARG A 24 7.43 3.10 -0.41
N ILE A 25 6.36 2.34 -0.24
CA ILE A 25 4.99 2.85 -0.26
C ILE A 25 4.29 2.35 1.00
N ASP A 26 3.74 3.28 1.77
CA ASP A 26 2.89 2.98 2.90
C ASP A 26 1.45 3.29 2.49
N VAL A 27 0.57 2.32 2.68
CA VAL A 27 -0.87 2.41 2.41
C VAL A 27 -1.60 2.23 3.73
N GLU A 28 -2.43 3.18 4.11
CA GLU A 28 -3.14 3.19 5.39
C GLU A 28 -4.60 3.49 5.17
N VAL A 29 -5.49 2.67 5.73
CA VAL A 29 -6.91 3.00 5.84
C VAL A 29 -7.09 3.83 7.11
N ASP A 30 -7.86 4.92 7.04
CA ASP A 30 -8.11 5.75 8.23
C ASP A 30 -8.75 4.93 9.37
N GLY A 31 -8.16 5.02 10.57
CA GLY A 31 -8.51 4.19 11.72
C GLY A 31 -8.33 2.67 11.51
N GLY A 32 -7.61 2.27 10.45
CA GLY A 32 -7.59 0.92 9.91
C GLY A 32 -6.20 0.28 9.89
N ARG A 33 -6.03 -0.68 8.98
CA ARG A 33 -4.75 -1.37 8.76
C ARG A 33 -3.80 -0.50 7.95
N ARG A 34 -2.50 -0.76 8.14
CA ARG A 34 -1.41 -0.20 7.32
C ARG A 34 -0.64 -1.32 6.62
N TRP A 35 -0.32 -1.14 5.35
CA TRP A 35 0.54 -2.01 4.55
C TRP A 35 1.77 -1.23 4.09
N VAL A 36 2.93 -1.85 4.24
CA VAL A 36 4.23 -1.28 3.86
C VAL A 36 4.80 -2.14 2.75
N PHE A 37 5.04 -1.51 1.61
CA PHE A 37 5.61 -2.13 0.42
C PHE A 37 7.01 -1.59 0.18
N ALA A 38 7.95 -2.46 -0.16
CA ALA A 38 9.16 -2.09 -0.86
C ALA A 38 8.84 -2.06 -2.36
N VAL A 39 9.44 -1.12 -3.10
CA VAL A 39 9.28 -1.11 -4.55
C VAL A 39 10.60 -1.53 -5.19
N GLN A 40 10.51 -2.53 -6.06
CA GLN A 40 11.63 -3.02 -6.87
C GLN A 40 11.24 -2.86 -8.34
N GLU A 41 12.01 -2.03 -9.06
CA GLU A 41 11.67 -1.60 -10.41
C GLU A 41 10.29 -0.92 -10.44
N ASN A 42 9.25 -1.63 -10.89
CA ASN A 42 7.87 -1.15 -10.91
C ASN A 42 6.90 -2.06 -10.15
N VAL A 43 7.41 -3.03 -9.37
CA VAL A 43 6.59 -3.96 -8.58
C VAL A 43 6.67 -3.60 -7.09
N ALA A 44 5.51 -3.55 -6.44
CA ALA A 44 5.42 -3.35 -4.99
C ALA A 44 5.36 -4.70 -4.28
N VAL A 45 6.36 -5.00 -3.45
CA VAL A 45 6.45 -6.23 -2.66
C VAL A 45 6.07 -5.92 -1.22
N LEU A 46 5.10 -6.64 -0.66
CA LEU A 46 4.68 -6.48 0.73
C LEU A 46 5.84 -6.84 1.67
N VAL A 47 6.20 -5.91 2.54
CA VAL A 47 7.24 -6.11 3.56
C VAL A 47 6.62 -6.35 4.94
N MET A 48 5.52 -5.64 5.20
CA MET A 48 4.88 -5.64 6.51
C MET A 48 3.43 -5.18 6.40
N ALA A 49 2.56 -5.79 7.20
CA ALA A 49 1.23 -5.29 7.47
C ALA A 49 1.07 -5.06 8.98
N LEU A 50 0.36 -4.00 9.34
CA LEU A 50 0.05 -3.60 10.70
C LEU A 50 -1.47 -3.53 10.86
N ASN A 51 -1.97 -3.94 12.03
CA ASN A 51 -3.35 -3.69 12.42
C ASN A 51 -3.54 -2.24 12.93
N GLU A 52 -4.76 -1.93 13.35
CA GLU A 52 -5.20 -0.60 13.82
C GLU A 52 -4.41 -0.05 15.01
N ILE A 53 -3.80 -0.94 15.81
CA ILE A 53 -3.00 -0.58 16.98
C ILE A 53 -1.48 -0.59 16.67
N GLY A 54 -1.10 -0.70 15.38
CA GLY A 54 0.30 -0.72 14.95
C GLY A 54 1.04 -2.01 15.22
N SER A 55 0.34 -3.10 15.55
CA SER A 55 0.96 -4.42 15.74
C SER A 55 1.08 -5.16 14.41
N ARG A 56 2.22 -5.82 14.19
CA ARG A 56 2.46 -6.63 12.98
C ARG A 56 1.46 -7.78 12.90
N ILE A 57 0.94 -8.00 11.70
CA ILE A 57 0.08 -9.12 11.36
C ILE A 57 0.62 -9.83 10.12
N ASP A 58 0.34 -11.13 10.03
CA ASP A 58 0.61 -11.90 8.81
C ASP A 58 -0.55 -11.70 7.83
N VAL A 59 -0.21 -11.55 6.55
CA VAL A 59 -1.17 -11.31 5.48
C VAL A 59 -0.79 -12.19 4.30
N ASP A 60 -1.56 -13.26 4.10
CA ASP A 60 -1.38 -14.16 2.95
C ASP A 60 -2.09 -13.64 1.68
N VAL A 61 -3.08 -12.76 1.85
CA VAL A 61 -3.89 -12.22 0.76
C VAL A 61 -4.13 -10.73 0.99
N LEU A 62 -3.72 -9.91 0.02
CA LEU A 62 -3.97 -8.48 0.03
C LEU A 62 -5.45 -8.18 -0.27
N PRO A 63 -6.01 -7.11 0.30
CA PRO A 63 -7.30 -6.58 -0.14
C PRO A 63 -7.31 -6.29 -1.64
N THR A 64 -8.41 -6.64 -2.30
CA THR A 64 -8.58 -6.54 -3.76
C THR A 64 -8.43 -5.13 -4.33
N TRP A 65 -8.55 -4.10 -3.49
CA TRP A 65 -8.40 -2.70 -3.89
C TRP A 65 -6.96 -2.20 -3.88
N ILE A 66 -6.02 -2.90 -3.23
CA ILE A 66 -4.62 -2.43 -3.09
C ILE A 66 -3.93 -2.39 -4.45
N GLU A 67 -4.00 -3.47 -5.22
CA GLU A 67 -3.32 -3.54 -6.51
C GLU A 67 -3.81 -2.49 -7.51
N PRO A 68 -5.13 -2.32 -7.75
CA PRO A 68 -5.63 -1.23 -8.58
C PRO A 68 -5.20 0.17 -8.08
N THR A 69 -5.10 0.35 -6.77
CA THR A 69 -4.67 1.62 -6.17
C THR A 69 -3.20 1.90 -6.45
N LEU A 70 -2.34 0.90 -6.31
CA LEU A 70 -0.91 1.01 -6.60
C LEU A 70 -0.62 1.13 -8.11
N GLN A 71 -1.44 0.52 -8.97
CA GLN A 71 -1.33 0.70 -10.42
C GLN A 71 -1.65 2.13 -10.87
N ARG A 72 -2.63 2.81 -10.23
CA ARG A 72 -2.96 4.22 -10.52
C ARG A 72 -1.80 5.20 -10.28
N ILE A 73 -0.87 4.86 -9.40
CA ILE A 73 0.34 5.65 -9.15
C ILE A 73 1.54 5.20 -10.01
N GLY A 74 1.29 4.36 -11.02
CA GLY A 74 2.27 3.91 -12.01
C GLY A 74 3.16 2.78 -11.52
N LEU A 75 2.60 1.81 -10.78
CA LEU A 75 3.22 0.51 -10.57
C LEU A 75 2.62 -0.53 -11.51
N GLU A 76 3.38 -1.56 -11.85
CA GLU A 76 2.99 -2.60 -12.80
C GLU A 76 2.43 -3.85 -12.12
N GLY A 77 2.76 -4.08 -10.85
CA GLY A 77 2.27 -5.24 -10.09
C GLY A 77 2.45 -5.10 -8.58
N VAL A 78 1.81 -6.01 -7.85
CA VAL A 78 1.88 -6.10 -6.39
C VAL A 78 2.04 -7.56 -5.97
N GLU A 79 2.97 -7.82 -5.05
CA GLU A 79 3.23 -9.15 -4.46
C GLU A 79 2.99 -9.12 -2.95
N ALA A 80 2.39 -10.20 -2.42
CA ALA A 80 2.03 -10.37 -1.02
C ALA A 80 3.01 -11.33 -0.31
#